data_AF-A0A0C3QVU6-F1
#
_entry.id   AF-A0A0C3QVU6-F1
#
_cell.length_a   1.000
_cell.length_b   1.000
_cell.length_c   1.000
_cell.angle_alpha   90.00
_cell.angle_beta   90.00
_cell.angle_gamma   90.00
#
_symmetry.space_group_name_H-M   'P 1'
#
loop_
_entity.id
_entity.type
_entity.pdbx_description
1 polymer ?
#
loop_
_entity_poly.entity_id
_entity_poly.type
_entity_poly.pdbx_seq_one_letter_code
_entity_poly.pdbx_strand_id
1 'polypeptide(L)'
;MKPGQSIGIKGPFPKTPYKENQYEHVGMIAGGSGLTPMYQVIQHALSLPNDKTKITFLFSNVSEADILMRETLDAWAQKHPDRLKIVYALDKGSDKWTGATGYVSKEMIQKYLPAPSDKVQILICGPPGQVKSVAGAKDGMKQGELGGALKELGYTQEQVRRRHMVQAKMLTTLQN
;
A
#
# COMPACT_ATOMS: atom_id res chain seq x y z
N MET A 1 10.99 23.12 -4.61
CA MET A 1 10.41 23.60 -5.88
C MET A 1 9.57 24.84 -5.61
N LYS A 2 9.57 25.81 -6.52
CA LYS A 2 8.70 27.00 -6.43
C LYS A 2 7.64 26.94 -7.55
N PRO A 3 6.43 27.49 -7.33
CA PRO A 3 5.48 27.69 -8.42
C PRO A 3 6.16 28.38 -9.62
N GLY A 4 5.95 27.87 -10.83
CA GLY A 4 6.58 28.37 -12.07
C GLY A 4 7.89 27.68 -12.48
N GLN A 5 8.43 26.77 -11.66
CA GLN A 5 9.61 25.97 -12.03
C GLN A 5 9.22 24.78 -12.91
N SER A 6 9.84 24.65 -14.10
CA SER A 6 9.69 23.48 -14.98
C SER A 6 10.31 22.23 -14.37
N ILE A 7 9.66 21.08 -14.58
CA ILE A 7 10.15 19.76 -14.16
C ILE A 7 10.07 18.75 -15.29
N GLY A 8 11.10 17.92 -15.40
CA GLY A 8 11.08 16.75 -16.28
C GLY A 8 10.27 15.63 -15.64
N ILE A 9 9.25 15.14 -16.35
CA ILE A 9 8.42 14.01 -15.93
C ILE A 9 8.70 12.84 -16.88
N LYS A 10 9.05 11.67 -16.34
CA LYS A 10 9.21 10.44 -17.10
C LYS A 10 8.13 9.43 -16.70
N GLY A 11 7.36 8.98 -17.68
CA GLY A 11 6.23 8.07 -17.50
C GLY A 11 5.13 8.36 -18.54
N PRO A 12 3.99 7.64 -18.51
CA PRO A 12 3.63 6.61 -17.54
C PRO A 12 4.39 5.29 -17.73
N PHE A 13 4.73 4.62 -16.63
CA PHE A 13 5.26 3.25 -16.69
C PHE A 13 4.08 2.27 -16.59
N PRO A 14 3.77 1.50 -17.64
CA PRO A 14 2.63 0.59 -17.61
C PRO A 14 2.83 -0.43 -16.49
N LYS A 15 1.87 -0.48 -15.58
CA LYS A 15 1.68 -1.56 -14.60
C LYS A 15 0.43 -2.32 -15.00
N THR A 16 0.23 -3.51 -14.42
CA THR A 16 -0.98 -4.30 -14.64
C THR A 16 -2.23 -3.43 -14.39
N PRO A 17 -3.14 -3.33 -15.38
CA PRO A 17 -4.34 -2.53 -15.24
C PRO A 17 -5.24 -3.11 -14.16
N TYR A 18 -6.01 -2.25 -13.50
CA TYR A 18 -7.04 -2.70 -12.57
C TYR A 18 -8.20 -3.29 -13.38
N LYS A 19 -8.72 -4.45 -12.93
CA LYS A 19 -9.88 -5.09 -13.54
C LYS A 19 -10.94 -5.33 -12.46
N GLU A 20 -12.15 -4.89 -12.74
CA GLU A 20 -13.29 -5.05 -11.83
C GLU A 20 -13.51 -6.51 -11.45
N ASN A 21 -13.79 -6.76 -10.18
CA ASN A 21 -14.13 -8.08 -9.64
C ASN A 21 -13.09 -9.18 -9.95
N GLN A 22 -11.85 -8.81 -10.28
CA GLN A 22 -10.78 -9.78 -10.51
C GLN A 22 -10.42 -10.53 -9.22
N TYR A 23 -10.43 -9.81 -8.11
CA TYR A 23 -10.12 -10.32 -6.77
C TYR A 23 -11.33 -10.10 -5.87
N GLU A 24 -11.60 -11.03 -4.97
CA GLU A 24 -12.62 -10.87 -3.94
C GLU A 24 -12.14 -9.94 -2.83
N HIS A 25 -10.84 -10.05 -2.48
CA HIS A 25 -10.25 -9.24 -1.42
C HIS A 25 -8.81 -8.80 -1.76
N VAL A 26 -8.58 -7.49 -1.72
CA VAL A 26 -7.25 -6.90 -1.85
C VAL A 26 -6.76 -6.46 -0.47
N GLY A 27 -5.68 -7.06 0.01
CA GLY A 27 -4.92 -6.56 1.15
C GLY A 27 -3.90 -5.52 0.71
N MET A 28 -3.81 -4.40 1.41
CA MET A 28 -2.83 -3.35 1.12
C MET A 28 -1.99 -3.09 2.35
N ILE A 29 -0.67 -3.00 2.18
CA ILE A 29 0.29 -2.65 3.24
C ILE A 29 1.06 -1.43 2.75
N ALA A 30 0.97 -0.32 3.49
CA ALA A 30 1.81 0.83 3.19
C ALA A 30 2.43 1.47 4.43
N GLY A 31 3.62 2.05 4.21
CA GLY A 31 4.31 2.88 5.21
C GLY A 31 4.56 4.29 4.70
N GLY A 32 4.14 5.31 5.47
CA GLY A 32 4.34 6.73 5.15
C GLY A 32 3.90 7.11 3.74
N SER A 33 4.83 7.59 2.90
CA SER A 33 4.57 8.00 1.51
C SER A 33 4.15 6.85 0.57
N GLY A 34 4.21 5.60 1.03
CA GLY A 34 3.63 4.44 0.35
C GLY A 34 2.11 4.50 0.15
N LEU A 35 1.42 5.47 0.77
CA LEU A 35 -0.02 5.75 0.58
C LEU A 35 -0.38 6.01 -0.88
N THR A 36 0.41 6.81 -1.61
CA THR A 36 0.06 7.30 -2.96
C THR A 36 -0.36 6.21 -3.97
N PRO A 37 0.37 5.09 -4.13
CA PRO A 37 -0.06 4.02 -5.02
C PRO A 37 -1.27 3.23 -4.53
N MET A 38 -1.57 3.26 -3.23
CA MET A 38 -2.75 2.60 -2.63
C MET A 38 -3.99 3.47 -2.77
N TYR A 39 -3.85 4.77 -2.48
CA TYR A 39 -4.89 5.78 -2.65
C TYR A 39 -5.49 5.73 -4.06
N GLN A 40 -4.66 5.68 -5.10
CA GLN A 40 -5.13 5.57 -6.49
C GLN A 40 -5.95 4.31 -6.75
N VAL A 41 -5.58 3.16 -6.15
CA VAL A 41 -6.33 1.91 -6.32
C VAL A 41 -7.65 1.97 -5.56
N ILE A 42 -7.63 2.44 -4.32
CA ILE A 42 -8.84 2.59 -3.49
C ILE A 42 -9.82 3.53 -4.17
N GLN A 43 -9.37 4.72 -4.58
CA GLN A 43 -10.21 5.70 -5.25
C GLN A 43 -10.84 5.14 -6.52
N HIS A 44 -10.05 4.45 -7.35
CA HIS A 44 -10.56 3.86 -8.58
C HIS A 44 -11.55 2.73 -8.29
N ALA A 45 -11.21 1.79 -7.42
CA ALA A 45 -12.08 0.66 -7.07
C ALA A 45 -13.43 1.11 -6.49
N LEU A 46 -13.44 2.15 -5.66
CA LEU A 46 -14.67 2.71 -5.08
C LEU A 46 -15.48 3.54 -6.07
N SER A 47 -14.85 4.07 -7.13
CA SER A 47 -15.56 4.80 -8.19
C SER A 47 -16.37 3.90 -9.12
N LEU A 48 -16.08 2.60 -9.14
CA LEU A 48 -16.71 1.62 -10.02
C LEU A 48 -17.94 1.03 -9.33
N PRO A 49 -19.16 1.24 -9.86
CA PRO A 49 -20.40 0.87 -9.18
C PRO A 49 -20.63 -0.65 -9.12
N ASN A 50 -20.09 -1.40 -10.09
CA ASN A 50 -20.27 -2.85 -10.19
C ASN A 50 -19.14 -3.64 -9.52
N ASP A 51 -18.13 -2.96 -9.01
CA ASP A 51 -17.01 -3.60 -8.35
C ASP A 51 -17.39 -3.98 -6.91
N LYS A 52 -17.17 -5.25 -6.55
CA LYS A 52 -17.46 -5.81 -5.23
C LYS A 52 -16.19 -6.17 -4.46
N THR A 53 -15.03 -5.84 -5.00
CA THR A 53 -13.73 -6.09 -4.36
C THR A 53 -13.70 -5.46 -2.98
N LYS A 54 -13.41 -6.26 -1.97
CA LYS A 54 -13.14 -5.79 -0.61
C LYS A 54 -11.69 -5.35 -0.50
N ILE A 55 -11.42 -4.30 0.23
CA ILE A 55 -10.09 -3.74 0.45
C ILE A 55 -9.86 -3.64 1.95
N THR A 56 -8.79 -4.28 2.44
CA THR A 56 -8.25 -3.97 3.77
C THR A 56 -6.92 -3.27 3.61
N PHE A 57 -6.82 -2.04 4.13
CA PHE A 57 -5.62 -1.24 4.06
C PHE A 57 -4.95 -1.10 5.42
N LEU A 58 -3.82 -1.78 5.61
CA LEU A 58 -2.93 -1.63 6.75
C LEU A 58 -1.93 -0.51 6.47
N PHE A 59 -2.15 0.64 7.12
CA PHE A 59 -1.35 1.86 6.92
C PHE A 59 -0.51 2.16 8.15
N SER A 60 0.79 1.95 8.05
CA SER A 60 1.75 2.15 9.15
C SER A 60 2.41 3.53 9.09
N ASN A 61 2.41 4.26 10.21
CA ASN A 61 3.04 5.57 10.36
C ASN A 61 3.81 5.66 11.68
N VAL A 62 4.60 6.73 11.87
CA VAL A 62 5.35 6.92 13.11
C VAL A 62 4.40 7.38 14.23
N SER A 63 3.66 8.47 14.01
CA SER A 63 2.68 9.00 14.97
C SER A 63 1.33 9.28 14.31
N GLU A 64 0.34 9.68 15.11
CA GLU A 64 -1.00 10.06 14.60
C GLU A 64 -0.94 11.26 13.65
N ALA A 65 -0.02 12.21 13.89
CA ALA A 65 0.16 13.39 13.05
C ALA A 65 0.74 13.06 11.67
N ASP A 66 1.41 11.91 11.54
CA ASP A 66 2.01 11.45 10.29
C ASP A 66 1.01 10.72 9.38
N ILE A 67 -0.23 10.50 9.84
CA ILE A 67 -1.26 9.84 9.04
C ILE A 67 -1.74 10.79 7.95
N LEU A 68 -1.13 10.65 6.77
CA LEU A 68 -1.51 11.41 5.59
C LEU A 68 -2.95 11.10 5.16
N MET A 69 -3.72 12.15 4.88
CA MET A 69 -5.09 12.09 4.37
C MET A 69 -6.07 11.29 5.25
N ARG A 70 -5.85 11.26 6.57
CA ARG A 70 -6.69 10.52 7.52
C ARG A 70 -8.18 10.81 7.34
N GLU A 71 -8.57 12.08 7.27
CA GLU A 71 -9.98 12.48 7.14
C GLU A 71 -10.63 11.93 5.88
N THR A 72 -9.94 11.99 4.74
CA THR A 72 -10.43 11.44 3.46
C THR A 72 -10.56 9.92 3.52
N LEU A 73 -9.56 9.25 4.09
CA LEU A 73 -9.52 7.80 4.25
C LEU A 73 -10.66 7.32 5.16
N ASP A 74 -10.85 7.98 6.30
CA ASP A 74 -11.91 7.67 7.25
C ASP A 74 -13.30 7.92 6.64
N ALA A 75 -13.48 9.02 5.89
CA ALA A 75 -14.72 9.30 5.17
C ALA A 75 -15.06 8.22 4.13
N TRP A 76 -14.07 7.71 3.40
CA TRP A 76 -14.27 6.60 2.46
C TRP A 76 -14.61 5.29 3.16
N ALA A 77 -13.93 4.97 4.26
CA ALA A 77 -14.23 3.77 5.05
C ALA A 77 -15.65 3.83 5.64
N GLN A 78 -16.09 5.01 6.10
CA GLN A 78 -17.46 5.23 6.60
C GLN A 78 -18.51 5.14 5.49
N LYS A 79 -18.21 5.62 4.29
CA LYS A 79 -19.12 5.57 3.14
C LYS A 79 -19.24 4.17 2.54
N HIS A 80 -18.19 3.36 2.64
CA HIS A 80 -18.11 2.03 2.04
C HIS A 80 -17.68 0.95 3.06
N PRO A 81 -18.40 0.78 4.18
CA PRO A 81 -17.97 -0.06 5.31
C PRO A 81 -17.92 -1.57 4.96
N ASP A 82 -18.66 -1.99 3.94
CA ASP A 82 -18.70 -3.35 3.41
C ASP A 82 -17.53 -3.67 2.47
N ARG A 83 -16.92 -2.62 1.88
CA ARG A 83 -15.86 -2.74 0.88
C ARG A 83 -14.51 -2.20 1.31
N LEU A 84 -14.43 -1.24 2.23
CA LEU A 84 -13.17 -0.61 2.63
C LEU A 84 -13.00 -0.65 4.15
N LYS A 85 -11.98 -1.36 4.59
CA LYS A 85 -11.50 -1.35 5.97
C LYS A 85 -10.11 -0.75 6.03
N ILE A 86 -9.90 0.23 6.90
CA ILE A 86 -8.59 0.84 7.12
C ILE A 86 -8.12 0.50 8.54
N VAL A 87 -6.87 0.06 8.64
CA VAL A 87 -6.22 -0.26 9.90
C VAL A 87 -4.97 0.59 9.97
N TYR A 88 -4.94 1.52 10.92
CA TYR A 88 -3.77 2.32 11.20
C TYR A 88 -2.86 1.58 12.18
N ALA A 89 -1.56 1.57 11.90
CA ALA A 89 -0.53 1.04 12.79
C ALA A 89 0.49 2.14 13.11
N LEU A 90 0.77 2.39 14.38
CA LEU A 90 1.67 3.46 14.81
C LEU A 90 2.87 2.93 15.57
N ASP A 91 4.08 3.38 15.20
CA ASP A 91 5.30 3.06 15.94
C ASP A 91 5.30 3.75 17.33
N LYS A 92 4.93 5.03 17.35
CA LYS A 92 4.85 5.90 18.52
C LYS A 92 3.42 6.43 18.67
N GLY A 93 2.49 5.52 18.97
CA GLY A 93 1.13 5.88 19.33
C GLY A 93 1.08 6.71 20.62
N SER A 94 0.09 7.59 20.75
CA SER A 94 -0.17 8.29 22.01
C SER A 94 -0.74 7.34 23.07
N ASP A 95 -0.79 7.75 24.33
CA ASP A 95 -1.44 6.95 25.40
C ASP A 95 -2.93 6.69 25.14
N LYS A 96 -3.55 7.48 24.26
CA LYS A 96 -4.96 7.34 23.85
C LYS A 96 -5.12 6.45 22.61
N TRP A 97 -4.02 5.98 22.03
CA TRP A 97 -4.06 5.16 20.82
C TRP A 97 -4.57 3.76 21.12
N THR A 98 -5.71 3.41 20.55
CA THR A 98 -6.33 2.08 20.69
C THR A 98 -6.12 1.20 19.45
N GLY A 99 -5.42 1.70 18.43
CA GLY A 99 -5.16 1.00 17.18
C GLY A 99 -3.99 0.02 17.27
N ALA A 100 -3.53 -0.46 16.11
CA ALA A 100 -2.35 -1.32 16.06
C ALA A 100 -1.09 -0.51 16.41
N THR A 101 -0.16 -1.11 17.15
CA THR A 101 1.07 -0.44 17.60
C THR A 101 2.29 -1.24 17.14
N GLY A 102 3.38 -0.53 16.81
CA GLY A 102 4.64 -1.08 16.33
C GLY A 102 4.72 -1.25 14.81
N TYR A 103 5.83 -1.83 14.36
CA TYR A 103 6.06 -2.15 12.95
C TYR A 103 5.12 -3.25 12.44
N VAL A 104 4.89 -3.27 11.13
CA VAL A 104 4.08 -4.31 10.48
C VAL A 104 4.74 -5.67 10.69
N SER A 105 4.13 -6.49 11.54
CA SER A 105 4.57 -7.83 11.88
C SER A 105 3.71 -8.91 11.19
N LYS A 106 4.15 -10.16 11.28
CA LYS A 106 3.41 -11.33 10.79
C LYS A 106 2.05 -11.46 11.45
N GLU A 107 2.00 -11.25 12.76
CA GLU A 107 0.77 -11.34 13.57
C GLU A 107 -0.22 -10.24 13.16
N MET A 108 0.29 -9.05 12.86
CA MET A 108 -0.53 -7.93 12.38
C MET A 108 -1.13 -8.24 11.01
N ILE A 109 -0.33 -8.80 10.10
CA ILE A 109 -0.81 -9.24 8.78
C ILE A 109 -1.89 -10.31 8.93
N GLN A 110 -1.63 -11.35 9.72
CA GLN A 110 -2.57 -12.44 9.95
C GLN A 110 -3.88 -11.97 10.61
N LYS A 111 -3.81 -10.98 11.51
CA LYS A 111 -4.98 -10.44 12.21
C LYS A 111 -5.88 -9.59 11.32
N TYR A 112 -5.30 -8.79 10.43
CA TYR A 112 -6.04 -7.75 9.71
C TYR A 112 -6.25 -8.04 8.22
N LEU A 113 -5.31 -8.70 7.56
CA LEU A 113 -5.36 -8.94 6.11
C LEU A 113 -6.04 -10.28 5.78
N PRO A 114 -6.62 -10.41 4.56
CA PRO A 114 -7.25 -11.65 4.12
C PRO A 114 -6.25 -12.79 4.03
N ALA A 115 -6.64 -13.99 4.48
CA ALA A 115 -5.83 -15.20 4.31
C ALA A 115 -5.50 -15.48 2.83
N PRO A 116 -4.40 -16.20 2.53
CA PRO A 116 -4.06 -16.56 1.16
C PRO A 116 -5.18 -17.33 0.45
N SER A 117 -5.51 -16.91 -0.77
CA SER A 117 -6.51 -17.55 -1.64
C SER A 117 -6.30 -17.07 -3.08
N ASP A 118 -6.71 -17.85 -4.08
CA ASP A 118 -6.56 -17.52 -5.50
C ASP A 118 -7.30 -16.22 -5.89
N LYS A 119 -8.27 -15.80 -5.08
CA LYS A 119 -9.03 -14.56 -5.24
C LYS A 119 -8.51 -13.41 -4.36
N VAL A 120 -7.34 -13.57 -3.74
CA VAL A 120 -6.73 -12.57 -2.87
C VAL A 120 -5.47 -11.98 -3.49
N GLN A 121 -5.34 -10.66 -3.41
CA GLN A 121 -4.16 -9.93 -3.85
C GLN A 121 -3.62 -9.04 -2.74
N ILE A 122 -2.33 -9.16 -2.43
CA ILE A 122 -1.61 -8.27 -1.53
C ILE A 122 -0.85 -7.23 -2.35
N LEU A 123 -1.04 -5.96 -2.03
CA LEU A 123 -0.25 -4.83 -2.54
C LEU A 123 0.62 -4.29 -1.41
N ILE A 124 1.92 -4.08 -1.68
CA ILE A 124 2.83 -3.52 -0.69
C ILE A 124 3.63 -2.34 -1.24
N CYS A 125 3.68 -1.22 -0.50
CA CYS A 125 4.53 -0.08 -0.80
C CYS A 125 4.99 0.63 0.47
N GLY A 126 6.28 0.71 0.72
CA GLY A 126 6.79 1.41 1.89
C GLY A 126 8.31 1.50 1.89
N PRO A 127 8.92 1.91 3.01
CA PRO A 127 10.36 1.97 3.17
C PRO A 127 11.02 0.62 2.87
N PRO A 128 12.28 0.60 2.37
CA PRO A 128 12.97 -0.64 2.02
C PRO A 128 13.00 -1.68 3.15
N GLY A 129 13.19 -1.23 4.40
CA GLY A 129 13.16 -2.12 5.57
C GLY A 129 11.81 -2.83 5.76
N GLN A 130 10.70 -2.09 5.63
CA GLN A 130 9.35 -2.67 5.72
C GLN A 130 9.10 -3.66 4.58
N VAL A 131 9.39 -3.28 3.33
CA VAL A 131 9.16 -4.16 2.18
C VAL A 131 10.00 -5.43 2.29
N LYS A 132 11.25 -5.33 2.75
CA LYS A 132 12.13 -6.48 2.96
C LYS A 132 11.60 -7.41 4.06
N SER A 133 11.14 -6.86 5.19
CA SER A 133 10.60 -7.64 6.29
C SER A 133 9.29 -8.36 5.92
N VAL A 134 8.41 -7.69 5.19
CA VAL A 134 7.07 -8.22 4.88
C VAL A 134 7.07 -9.12 3.65
N ALA A 135 7.77 -8.72 2.60
CA ALA A 135 7.72 -9.40 1.31
C ALA A 135 9.09 -9.92 0.84
N GLY A 136 10.19 -9.70 1.55
CA GLY A 136 11.53 -10.06 1.08
C GLY A 136 12.18 -9.01 0.18
N ALA A 137 13.46 -9.21 -0.15
CA ALA A 137 14.25 -8.27 -0.92
C ALA A 137 13.75 -8.13 -2.36
N LYS A 138 13.79 -6.91 -2.90
CA LYS A 138 13.57 -6.66 -4.33
C LYS A 138 14.85 -6.91 -5.11
N ASP A 139 14.69 -7.43 -6.31
CA ASP A 139 15.75 -7.54 -7.30
C ASP A 139 15.69 -6.34 -8.27
N GLY A 140 16.23 -5.20 -7.84
CA GLY A 140 16.21 -3.96 -8.61
C GLY A 140 14.80 -3.47 -8.96
N MET A 141 14.49 -3.37 -10.26
CA MET A 141 13.17 -2.97 -10.77
C MET A 141 12.18 -4.14 -10.89
N LYS A 142 12.64 -5.38 -10.74
CA LYS A 142 11.80 -6.59 -10.78
C LYS A 142 11.17 -6.82 -9.40
N GLN A 143 10.15 -7.68 -9.36
CA GLN A 143 9.54 -8.03 -8.08
C GLN A 143 10.52 -8.76 -7.16
N GLY A 144 11.37 -9.66 -7.68
CA GLY A 144 12.21 -10.56 -6.88
C GLY A 144 11.40 -11.70 -6.24
N GLU A 145 12.09 -12.68 -5.66
CA GLU A 145 11.47 -13.81 -4.96
C GLU A 145 10.63 -13.32 -3.77
N LEU A 146 9.49 -13.94 -3.52
CA LEU A 146 8.72 -13.66 -2.30
C LEU A 146 9.51 -14.17 -1.08
N GLY A 147 9.49 -13.40 0.00
CA GLY A 147 10.09 -13.75 1.29
C GLY A 147 9.38 -13.04 2.43
N GLY A 148 10.00 -13.04 3.61
CA GLY A 148 9.48 -12.35 4.79
C GLY A 148 8.15 -12.91 5.29
N ALA A 149 7.42 -12.09 6.05
CA ALA A 149 6.19 -12.49 6.72
C ALA A 149 5.12 -13.06 5.77
N LEU A 150 4.98 -12.53 4.56
CA LEU A 150 3.99 -13.03 3.60
C LEU A 150 4.32 -14.45 3.10
N LYS A 151 5.60 -14.78 2.87
CA LYS A 151 5.98 -16.16 2.50
C LYS A 151 5.68 -17.13 3.64
N GLU A 152 5.99 -16.73 4.88
CA GLU A 152 5.74 -17.57 6.06
C GLU A 152 4.25 -17.78 6.36
N LEU A 153 3.39 -16.85 5.94
CA LEU A 153 1.93 -16.96 6.06
C LEU A 153 1.29 -17.76 4.90
N GLY A 154 2.09 -18.25 3.95
CA GLY A 154 1.63 -19.09 2.85
C GLY A 154 1.12 -18.33 1.63
N TYR A 155 1.38 -17.02 1.51
CA TYR A 155 1.08 -16.30 0.27
C TYR A 155 2.05 -16.74 -0.84
N THR A 156 1.55 -16.74 -2.07
CA THR A 156 2.34 -17.04 -3.27
C THR A 156 2.91 -15.77 -3.90
N GLN A 157 3.92 -15.93 -4.75
CA GLN A 157 4.53 -14.79 -5.46
C GLN A 157 3.52 -14.08 -6.39
N GLU A 158 2.55 -14.80 -6.93
CA GLU A 158 1.50 -14.25 -7.79
C GLU A 158 0.52 -13.37 -7.01
N GLN A 159 0.24 -13.75 -5.77
CA GLN A 159 -0.64 -13.02 -4.85
C GLN A 159 0.01 -11.77 -4.27
N VAL A 160 1.32 -11.53 -4.41
CA VAL A 160 2.02 -10.41 -3.78
C VAL A 160 2.62 -9.46 -4.81
N ARG A 161 2.10 -8.23 -4.88
CA ARG A 161 2.59 -7.20 -5.80
C ARG A 161 3.25 -6.06 -5.03
N ARG A 162 4.57 -5.95 -5.18
CA ARG A 162 5.33 -4.81 -4.66
C ARG A 162 5.15 -3.60 -5.58
N ARG A 163 4.56 -2.53 -5.08
CA ARG A 163 4.37 -1.27 -5.80
C ARG A 163 5.58 -0.37 -5.51
N HIS A 164 6.11 0.26 -6.54
CA HIS A 164 7.07 1.35 -6.38
C HIS A 164 6.30 2.67 -6.30
N MET A 165 6.71 3.53 -5.36
CA MET A 165 6.54 4.96 -5.56
C MET A 165 7.24 5.27 -6.88
N VAL A 166 6.51 5.84 -7.83
CA VAL A 166 7.17 6.52 -8.95
C VAL A 166 7.82 7.73 -8.28
N GLN A 167 9.08 7.57 -7.85
CA GLN A 167 9.88 8.73 -7.54
C GLN A 167 9.93 9.52 -8.84
N ALA A 168 9.44 10.76 -8.82
CA ALA A 168 9.89 11.75 -9.77
C ALA A 168 11.41 11.82 -9.60
N LYS A 169 12.14 11.03 -10.38
CA LYS A 169 13.59 11.07 -10.42
C LYS A 169 13.88 12.43 -11.03
N MET A 170 14.17 13.43 -10.20
CA MET A 170 14.87 14.64 -10.64
C MET A 170 16.21 14.17 -11.20
N LEU A 171 16.23 13.85 -12.48
CA LEU A 171 17.45 13.77 -13.25
C LEU A 171 17.86 15.22 -13.52
N THR A 172 18.61 15.78 -12.58
CA THR A 172 19.57 16.84 -12.88
C THR A 172 20.60 16.25 -13.84
N THR A 173 20.36 16.44 -15.12
CA THR A 173 21.35 16.46 -16.20
C THR A 173 20.66 17.32 -17.25
N LEU A 174 21.02 18.58 -17.43
CA LEU A 174 22.21 18.98 -18.19
C LEU A 174 22.88 20.19 -17.53
N GLN A 175 24.08 19.99 -16.98
CA GLN A 175 25.16 20.95 -17.16
C GLN A 175 25.82 20.59 -18.49
N ASN A 176 25.98 21.61 -19.34
CA ASN A 176 26.71 21.72 -20.61
C ASN A 176 26.05 21.09 -21.84
#